data_AF-H3C308-F1
#
_entry.id   AF-H3C308-F1
#
_cell.length_a   1.000
_cell.length_b   1.000
_cell.length_c   1.000
_cell.angle_alpha   90.00
_cell.angle_beta   90.00
_cell.angle_gamma   90.00
#
_symmetry.space_group_name_H-M   'P 1'
#
loop_
_entity.id
_entity.type
_entity.pdbx_description
1 polymer ?
#
loop_
_entity_poly.entity_id
_entity_poly.type
_entity_poly.pdbx_seq_one_letter_code
_entity_poly.pdbx_strand_id
1 'polypeptide(L)'
;MSGRLPPRLCMTLRKKYGNIYSLYLGRRPAVVISGLKTIKEALVTKGSDFSGRPQDMFINDAIKTSGVIMQDYDNAWKEHRRFALMTLRNFGMGKNSMEDRINGEIEYIVNTLEKSDGKTLSPHLMFHNAASNIICQVLFGTRYEYDDHFIREIIRCFTENAKIANGPWAMVSQQLSSFNSYFSHNINYKCATRFIHFTRSHSFEKVFSYCVLMFQSCYGCVLSV
;
A
#
# COMPACT_ATOMS: atom_id res chain seq x y z
N MET A 1 -3.62 3.57 16.11
CA MET A 1 -2.41 4.43 16.05
C MET A 1 -1.52 3.91 14.95
N SER A 2 -1.35 4.67 13.86
CA SER A 2 -0.58 4.29 12.67
C SER A 2 0.93 4.31 12.95
N GLY A 3 1.66 3.30 12.47
CA GLY A 3 3.11 3.04 12.67
C GLY A 3 4.06 4.03 12.01
N ARG A 4 3.68 5.30 11.89
CA ARG A 4 4.56 6.42 11.55
C ARG A 4 4.97 7.16 12.82
N LEU A 5 6.11 7.85 12.80
CA LEU A 5 6.37 8.92 13.78
C LEU A 5 5.12 9.80 13.83
N PRO A 6 4.54 10.06 15.01
CA PRO A 6 3.32 10.84 15.10
C PRO A 6 3.50 12.14 14.32
N PRO A 7 2.58 12.51 13.40
CA PRO A 7 2.74 13.74 12.61
C PRO A 7 2.99 14.96 13.49
N ARG A 8 2.40 14.97 14.70
CA ARG A 8 2.62 15.97 15.74
C ARG A 8 4.08 16.08 16.18
N LEU A 9 4.77 14.95 16.37
CA LEU A 9 6.18 14.92 16.75
C LEU A 9 7.07 15.50 15.66
N CYS A 10 6.85 15.12 14.39
CA CYS A 10 7.57 15.69 13.26
C CYS A 10 7.35 17.21 13.15
N MET A 11 6.13 17.69 13.37
CA MET A 11 5.84 19.12 13.38
C MET A 11 6.57 19.87 14.51
N THR A 12 6.62 19.31 15.71
CA THR A 12 7.35 19.92 16.85
C THR A 12 8.85 19.96 16.58
N LEU A 13 9.43 18.87 16.07
CA LEU A 13 10.85 18.82 15.71
C LEU A 13 11.18 19.79 14.57
N ARG A 14 10.30 19.92 13.57
CA ARG A 14 10.45 20.91 12.50
C ARG A 14 10.48 22.34 13.05
N LYS A 15 9.62 22.67 14.03
CA LYS A 15 9.63 23.99 14.67
C LYS A 15 10.95 24.28 15.39
N LYS A 16 11.59 23.25 15.97
CA LYS A 16 12.82 23.41 16.76
C LYS A 16 14.09 23.38 15.91
N TYR A 17 14.19 22.46 14.94
CA TYR A 17 15.41 22.18 14.18
C TYR A 17 15.33 22.61 12.72
N GLY A 18 14.17 23.08 12.26
CA GLY A 18 13.97 23.54 10.88
C GLY A 18 13.52 22.43 9.93
N ASN A 19 13.64 22.71 8.63
CA ASN A 19 13.11 21.89 7.55
C ASN A 19 13.89 20.59 7.29
N ILE A 20 15.13 20.49 7.76
CA ILE A 20 15.96 19.30 7.60
C ILE A 20 16.59 19.01 8.97
N TYR A 21 16.35 17.82 9.50
CA TYR A 21 16.92 17.41 10.78
C TYR A 21 17.21 15.90 10.79
N SER A 22 18.22 15.50 11.56
CA SER A 22 18.56 14.10 11.77
C SER A 22 17.98 13.60 13.09
N LEU A 23 17.64 12.31 13.11
CA LEU A 23 17.18 11.60 14.29
C LEU A 23 17.68 10.16 14.25
N TYR A 24 17.92 9.58 15.41
CA TYR A 24 18.30 8.17 15.52
C TYR A 24 17.05 7.34 15.81
N LEU A 25 16.69 6.45 14.89
CA LEU A 25 15.67 5.42 15.09
C LEU A 25 16.36 4.16 15.61
N GLY A 26 16.45 4.04 16.92
CA GLY A 26 17.26 2.99 17.56
C GLY A 26 18.74 3.16 17.19
N ARG A 27 19.30 2.19 16.47
CA ARG A 27 20.71 2.22 16.01
C ARG A 27 20.89 2.85 14.63
N ARG A 28 19.80 3.18 13.93
CA ARG A 28 19.84 3.67 12.55
C ARG A 28 19.71 5.19 12.49
N PRO A 29 20.65 5.92 11.88
CA PRO A 29 20.47 7.34 11.60
C PRO A 29 19.39 7.51 10.52
N ALA A 30 18.48 8.45 10.73
CA ALA A 30 17.44 8.83 9.78
C ALA A 30 17.45 10.36 9.60
N VAL A 31 17.32 10.82 8.37
CA VAL A 31 17.18 12.25 8.05
C VAL A 31 15.73 12.50 7.68
N VAL A 32 15.08 13.43 8.38
CA VAL A 32 13.72 13.86 8.05
C VAL A 32 13.77 15.17 7.30
N ILE A 33 13.14 15.15 6.13
CA ILE A 33 12.97 16.31 5.26
C ILE A 33 11.52 16.77 5.39
N SER A 34 11.35 18.04 5.70
CA SER A 34 10.05 18.69 5.91
C SER A 34 10.00 20.01 5.16
N GLY A 35 8.84 20.35 4.59
CA GLY A 35 8.63 21.59 3.85
C GLY A 35 8.63 21.40 2.33
N LEU A 36 7.79 22.16 1.63
CA LEU A 36 7.51 21.92 0.21
C LEU A 36 8.76 22.06 -0.67
N LYS A 37 9.58 23.09 -0.44
CA LYS A 37 10.79 23.36 -1.26
C LYS A 37 11.82 22.24 -1.13
N THR A 38 12.10 21.79 0.09
CA THR A 38 13.09 20.74 0.38
C THR A 38 12.60 19.36 -0.06
N ILE A 39 11.30 19.07 0.11
CA ILE A 39 10.68 17.85 -0.41
C ILE A 39 10.74 17.83 -1.94
N LYS A 40 10.43 18.95 -2.61
CA LYS A 40 10.54 19.07 -4.07
C LYS A 40 11.98 18.85 -4.54
N GLU A 41 12.96 19.45 -3.87
CA GLU A 41 14.36 19.25 -4.23
C GLU A 41 14.79 17.78 -4.07
N ALA A 42 14.45 17.14 -2.94
CA ALA A 42 14.82 15.75 -2.69
C ALA A 42 14.12 14.75 -3.62
N LEU A 43 12.80 14.87 -3.80
CA LEU A 43 12.01 13.88 -4.52
C LEU A 43 11.93 14.11 -6.04
N VAL A 44 12.12 15.36 -6.50
CA VAL A 44 12.02 15.71 -7.94
C VAL A 44 13.39 16.01 -8.52
N THR A 45 14.13 16.96 -7.94
CA THR A 45 15.42 17.39 -8.51
C THR A 45 16.51 16.35 -8.30
N LYS A 46 16.59 15.75 -7.11
CA LYS A 46 17.55 14.71 -6.72
C LYS A 46 16.91 13.33 -6.62
N GLY A 47 15.83 13.10 -7.39
CA GLY A 47 15.00 11.92 -7.25
C GLY A 47 15.77 10.60 -7.33
N SER A 48 16.80 10.48 -8.17
CA SER A 48 17.67 9.29 -8.26
C SER A 48 18.35 8.96 -6.94
N ASP A 49 18.86 9.98 -6.25
CA ASP A 49 19.70 9.84 -5.05
C ASP A 49 18.83 9.44 -3.84
N PHE A 50 17.56 9.86 -3.84
CA PHE A 50 16.57 9.54 -2.82
C PHE A 50 15.61 8.41 -3.22
N SER A 51 15.89 7.67 -4.30
CA SER A 51 15.02 6.59 -4.78
C SER A 51 15.19 5.27 -4.02
N GLY A 52 16.23 5.15 -3.18
CA GLY A 52 16.52 3.94 -2.43
C GLY A 52 15.38 3.46 -1.53
N ARG A 53 15.37 2.16 -1.23
CA ARG A 53 14.39 1.54 -0.32
C ARG A 53 15.10 0.82 0.83
N PRO A 54 14.70 1.02 2.10
CA PRO A 54 15.31 0.29 3.21
C PRO A 54 15.06 -1.21 3.09
N GLN A 55 16.14 -1.99 3.02
CA GLN A 55 16.09 -3.45 2.81
C GLN A 55 15.88 -4.26 4.10
N ASP A 56 15.93 -3.61 5.26
CA ASP A 56 15.76 -4.26 6.57
C ASP A 56 14.38 -4.03 7.21
N MET A 57 13.33 -3.85 6.41
CA MET A 57 11.95 -3.75 6.92
C MET A 57 11.34 -5.13 7.08
N PHE A 58 10.49 -5.31 8.09
CA PHE A 58 9.69 -6.53 8.32
C PHE A 58 8.98 -7.05 7.05
N ILE A 59 8.57 -6.15 6.16
CA ILE A 59 7.88 -6.48 4.91
C ILE A 59 8.81 -7.17 3.90
N ASN A 60 10.11 -6.93 3.97
CA ASN A 60 11.08 -7.49 3.04
C ASN A 60 11.31 -8.99 3.26
N ASP A 61 11.22 -9.46 4.51
CA ASP A 61 11.27 -10.90 4.82
C ASP A 61 10.05 -11.63 4.24
N ALA A 62 8.87 -10.99 4.27
CA ALA A 62 7.65 -11.55 3.72
C ALA A 62 7.67 -11.60 2.18
N ILE A 63 8.09 -10.52 1.52
CA ILE A 63 8.02 -10.36 0.05
C ILE A 63 9.33 -10.79 -0.64
N LYS A 64 10.38 -11.14 0.12
CA LYS A 64 11.74 -11.42 -0.39
C LYS A 64 12.25 -10.32 -1.34
N THR A 65 11.91 -9.06 -1.05
CA THR A 65 12.31 -7.88 -1.84
C THR A 65 11.87 -7.87 -3.32
N SER A 66 10.92 -8.73 -3.72
CA SER A 66 10.45 -8.78 -5.12
C SER A 66 9.33 -7.76 -5.42
N GLY A 67 9.21 -7.37 -6.69
CA GLY A 67 8.19 -6.44 -7.17
C GLY A 67 8.67 -4.98 -7.29
N VAL A 68 7.75 -4.03 -7.47
CA VAL A 68 8.13 -2.62 -7.74
C VAL A 68 8.20 -1.78 -6.46
N ILE A 69 7.66 -2.26 -5.35
CA ILE A 69 7.49 -1.44 -4.15
C ILE A 69 8.72 -1.46 -3.24
N MET A 70 9.18 -2.66 -2.90
CA MET A 70 10.22 -2.90 -1.91
C MET A 70 11.60 -3.17 -2.52
N GLN A 71 11.64 -3.46 -3.83
CA GLN A 71 12.88 -3.60 -4.57
C GLN A 71 13.62 -2.26 -4.60
N ASP A 72 14.93 -2.32 -4.43
CA ASP A 72 15.79 -1.14 -4.43
C ASP A 72 15.87 -0.51 -5.82
N TYR A 73 16.36 0.74 -5.89
CA TYR A 73 16.46 1.48 -7.14
C TYR A 73 17.60 0.94 -8.02
N ASP A 74 17.31 -0.10 -8.78
CA ASP A 74 18.22 -0.71 -9.76
C ASP A 74 17.61 -0.74 -11.17
N ASN A 75 18.36 -1.29 -12.15
CA ASN A 75 17.87 -1.40 -13.52
C ASN A 75 16.64 -2.32 -13.61
N ALA A 76 16.61 -3.40 -12.84
CA ALA A 76 15.48 -4.32 -12.81
C ALA A 76 14.20 -3.62 -12.29
N TRP A 77 14.30 -2.76 -11.28
CA TRP A 77 13.19 -1.96 -10.77
C TRP A 77 12.65 -1.00 -11.84
N LYS A 78 13.54 -0.33 -12.58
CA LYS A 78 13.16 0.57 -13.68
C LYS A 78 12.39 -0.18 -14.76
N GLU A 79 12.87 -1.36 -15.16
CA GLU A 79 12.21 -2.22 -16.14
C GLU A 79 10.85 -2.72 -15.64
N HIS A 80 10.79 -3.22 -14.40
CA HIS A 80 9.55 -3.69 -13.78
C HIS A 80 8.51 -2.57 -13.68
N ARG A 81 8.92 -1.38 -13.24
CA ARG A 81 8.06 -0.19 -13.18
C ARG A 81 7.56 0.21 -14.55
N ARG A 82 8.44 0.28 -15.55
CA ARG A 82 8.07 0.67 -16.92
C ARG A 82 7.09 -0.33 -17.53
N PHE A 83 7.35 -1.62 -17.38
CA PHE A 83 6.47 -2.69 -17.83
C PHE A 83 5.09 -2.58 -17.17
N ALA A 84 5.03 -2.49 -15.83
CA ALA A 84 3.77 -2.39 -15.09
C ALA A 84 2.93 -1.16 -15.52
N LEU A 85 3.56 0.01 -15.64
CA LEU A 85 2.86 1.24 -16.06
C LEU A 85 2.35 1.16 -17.49
N MET A 86 3.13 0.61 -18.43
CA MET A 86 2.67 0.42 -19.81
C MET A 86 1.49 -0.55 -19.86
N THR A 87 1.56 -1.67 -19.14
CA THR A 87 0.49 -2.67 -19.07
C THR A 87 -0.79 -2.08 -18.48
N LEU A 88 -0.70 -1.32 -17.38
CA LEU A 88 -1.86 -0.64 -16.79
C LEU A 88 -2.50 0.36 -17.77
N ARG A 89 -1.70 1.14 -18.51
CA ARG A 89 -2.19 2.06 -19.54
C ARG A 89 -2.89 1.32 -20.69
N ASN A 90 -2.39 0.14 -21.05
CA ASN A 90 -3.00 -0.71 -22.07
C ASN A 90 -4.34 -1.30 -21.59
N PHE A 91 -4.45 -1.68 -20.31
CA PHE A 91 -5.70 -2.12 -19.69
C PHE A 91 -6.70 -1.00 -19.40
N GLY A 92 -6.43 0.22 -19.87
CA GLY A 92 -7.39 1.31 -19.83
C GLY A 92 -7.19 2.32 -18.69
N MET A 93 -6.14 2.18 -17.88
CA MET A 93 -5.82 3.19 -16.86
C MET A 93 -5.49 4.53 -17.54
N GLY A 94 -6.28 5.57 -17.21
CA GLY A 94 -6.18 6.89 -17.82
C GLY A 94 -6.92 7.05 -19.15
N LYS A 95 -7.81 6.11 -19.51
CA LYS A 95 -8.72 6.19 -20.67
C LYS A 95 -10.17 6.07 -20.20
N ASN A 96 -11.13 6.36 -21.09
CA ASN A 96 -12.58 6.25 -20.83
C ASN A 96 -12.99 4.86 -20.32
N SER A 97 -12.29 3.79 -20.73
CA SER A 97 -12.52 2.43 -20.23
C SER A 97 -12.37 2.27 -18.70
N MET A 98 -11.57 3.13 -18.04
CA MET A 98 -11.50 3.13 -16.57
C MET A 98 -12.72 3.81 -15.96
N GLU A 99 -13.18 4.90 -16.59
CA GLU A 99 -14.39 5.61 -16.21
C GLU A 99 -15.62 4.68 -16.32
N ASP A 100 -15.72 3.91 -17.40
CA ASP A 100 -16.80 2.93 -17.59
C ASP A 100 -16.82 1.88 -16.48
N ARG A 101 -15.65 1.39 -16.04
CA ARG A 101 -15.53 0.44 -14.92
C ARG A 101 -15.93 1.05 -13.59
N ILE A 102 -15.55 2.32 -13.36
CA ILE A 102 -15.93 3.06 -12.15
C ILE A 102 -17.44 3.28 -12.13
N ASN A 103 -18.02 3.76 -13.23
CA ASN A 103 -19.46 3.99 -13.37
C ASN A 103 -20.25 2.69 -13.19
N GLY A 104 -19.78 1.59 -13.78
CA GLY A 104 -20.37 0.27 -13.55
C GLY A 104 -20.37 -0.13 -12.08
N GLU A 105 -19.28 0.11 -11.33
CA GLU A 105 -19.25 -0.21 -9.90
C GLU A 105 -20.10 0.74 -9.04
N ILE A 106 -20.31 1.99 -9.47
CA ILE A 106 -21.22 2.94 -8.82
C ILE A 106 -22.66 2.44 -8.87
N GLU A 107 -23.11 1.88 -10.00
CA GLU A 107 -24.46 1.29 -10.09
C GLU A 107 -24.67 0.17 -9.06
N TYR A 108 -23.66 -0.64 -8.79
CA TYR A 108 -23.73 -1.66 -7.73
C TYR A 108 -23.76 -1.06 -6.33
N ILE A 109 -23.02 0.02 -6.09
CA ILE A 109 -23.05 0.75 -4.80
C ILE A 109 -24.45 1.31 -4.55
N VAL A 110 -25.04 1.99 -5.55
CA VAL A 110 -26.40 2.56 -5.44
C VAL A 110 -27.42 1.46 -5.16
N ASN A 111 -27.40 0.38 -5.94
CA ASN A 111 -28.26 -0.79 -5.71
C ASN A 111 -28.09 -1.40 -4.32
N THR A 112 -26.87 -1.44 -3.78
CA THR A 112 -26.59 -1.97 -2.44
C THR A 112 -27.16 -1.06 -1.36
N LEU A 113 -27.07 0.26 -1.54
CA LEU A 113 -27.63 1.26 -0.62
C LEU A 113 -29.16 1.18 -0.60
N GLU A 114 -29.81 1.12 -1.77
CA GLU A 114 -31.27 1.00 -1.87
C GLU A 114 -31.79 -0.27 -1.18
N LYS A 115 -31.10 -1.41 -1.35
CA LYS A 115 -31.47 -2.68 -0.70
C LYS A 115 -31.17 -2.72 0.80
N SER A 116 -30.36 -1.78 1.29
CA SER A 116 -29.96 -1.71 2.69
C SER A 116 -30.83 -0.75 3.51
N ASP A 117 -31.98 -0.31 2.97
CA ASP A 117 -32.91 0.55 3.71
C ASP A 117 -33.31 -0.09 5.05
N GLY A 118 -33.15 0.69 6.12
CA GLY A 118 -33.35 0.24 7.50
C GLY A 118 -32.26 -0.67 8.11
N LYS A 119 -31.16 -0.97 7.42
CA LYS A 119 -30.06 -1.82 7.94
C LYS A 119 -28.78 -1.02 8.19
N THR A 120 -28.00 -1.45 9.18
CA THR A 120 -26.67 -0.90 9.44
C THR A 120 -25.68 -1.39 8.39
N LEU A 121 -25.16 -0.48 7.58
CA LEU A 121 -24.10 -0.75 6.60
C LEU A 121 -22.82 0.00 6.99
N SER A 122 -21.66 -0.64 6.83
CA SER A 122 -20.36 0.01 7.03
C SER A 122 -19.89 0.65 5.71
N PRO A 123 -19.83 1.99 5.60
CA PRO A 123 -19.39 2.64 4.37
C PRO A 123 -17.95 2.27 4.00
N HIS A 124 -17.12 2.05 5.02
CA HIS A 124 -15.73 1.65 4.85
C HIS A 124 -15.60 0.31 4.11
N LEU A 125 -16.37 -0.71 4.51
CA LEU A 125 -16.34 -2.02 3.85
C LEU A 125 -16.87 -1.92 2.41
N MET A 126 -17.94 -1.14 2.20
CA MET A 126 -18.53 -0.96 0.87
C MET A 126 -17.54 -0.35 -0.12
N PHE A 127 -16.88 0.76 0.23
CA PHE A 127 -15.87 1.38 -0.64
C PHE A 127 -14.62 0.51 -0.81
N HIS A 128 -14.23 -0.25 0.22
CA HIS A 128 -13.16 -1.25 0.10
C HIS A 128 -13.50 -2.30 -0.95
N ASN A 129 -14.72 -2.86 -0.89
CA ASN A 129 -15.17 -3.87 -1.83
C ASN A 129 -15.23 -3.31 -3.25
N ALA A 130 -15.83 -2.12 -3.42
CA ALA A 130 -15.98 -1.48 -4.73
C ALA A 130 -14.62 -1.23 -5.41
N ALA A 131 -13.69 -0.60 -4.71
CA ALA A 131 -12.40 -0.29 -5.30
C ALA A 131 -11.51 -1.55 -5.44
N SER A 132 -11.71 -2.60 -4.64
CA SER A 132 -11.07 -3.91 -4.87
C SER A 132 -11.59 -4.57 -6.15
N ASN A 133 -12.90 -4.48 -6.40
CA ASN A 133 -13.51 -4.99 -7.62
C ASN A 133 -13.03 -4.27 -8.87
N ILE A 134 -12.90 -2.95 -8.83
CA ILE A 134 -12.34 -2.17 -9.95
C ILE A 134 -10.92 -2.65 -10.26
N ILE A 135 -10.10 -2.90 -9.23
CA ILE A 135 -8.75 -3.47 -9.39
C ILE A 135 -8.83 -4.88 -10.00
N CYS A 136 -9.71 -5.75 -9.50
CA CYS A 136 -9.91 -7.09 -10.04
C CYS A 136 -10.33 -7.07 -11.52
N GLN A 137 -11.21 -6.16 -11.92
CA GLN A 137 -11.59 -5.98 -13.32
C GLN A 137 -10.41 -5.52 -14.20
N VAL A 138 -9.53 -4.68 -13.67
CA VAL A 138 -8.33 -4.22 -14.40
C VAL A 138 -7.31 -5.34 -14.55
N LEU A 139 -7.15 -6.18 -13.53
CA LEU A 139 -6.12 -7.23 -13.49
C LEU A 139 -6.57 -8.54 -14.14
N PHE A 140 -7.77 -9.00 -13.78
CA PHE A 140 -8.31 -10.30 -14.17
C PHE A 140 -9.37 -10.21 -15.28
N GLY A 141 -9.85 -9.00 -15.60
CA GLY A 141 -10.97 -8.82 -16.52
C GLY A 141 -12.32 -9.28 -15.94
N THR A 142 -12.35 -9.68 -14.67
CA THR A 142 -13.52 -10.26 -14.01
C THR A 142 -13.95 -9.42 -12.81
N ARG A 143 -15.27 -9.27 -12.67
CA ARG A 143 -15.92 -8.74 -11.48
C ARG A 143 -16.37 -9.92 -10.62
N TYR A 144 -16.20 -9.82 -9.31
CA TYR A 144 -16.74 -10.79 -8.37
C TYR A 144 -17.87 -10.18 -7.55
N GLU A 145 -18.74 -11.03 -7.04
CA GLU A 145 -19.77 -10.62 -6.10
C GLU A 145 -19.16 -10.27 -4.73
N TYR A 146 -19.79 -9.37 -3.99
CA TYR A 146 -19.25 -8.94 -2.69
C TYR A 146 -19.26 -10.04 -1.62
N ASP A 147 -20.13 -11.04 -1.76
CA ASP A 147 -20.21 -12.20 -0.89
C ASP A 147 -19.32 -13.37 -1.35
N ASP A 148 -18.63 -13.20 -2.48
CA ASP A 148 -17.71 -14.21 -3.00
C ASP A 148 -16.59 -14.48 -1.98
N HIS A 149 -16.44 -15.74 -1.61
CA HIS A 149 -15.49 -16.18 -0.60
C HIS A 149 -14.05 -15.78 -0.96
N PHE A 150 -13.70 -15.80 -2.24
CA PHE A 150 -12.36 -15.49 -2.71
C PHE A 150 -12.04 -13.99 -2.57
N ILE A 151 -12.93 -13.09 -2.97
CA ILE A 151 -12.72 -11.64 -2.74
C ILE A 151 -12.72 -11.31 -1.25
N ARG A 152 -13.63 -11.88 -0.48
CA ARG A 152 -13.71 -11.62 0.96
C ARG A 152 -12.40 -12.02 1.67
N GLU A 153 -11.80 -13.13 1.26
CA GLU A 153 -10.52 -13.59 1.77
C GLU A 153 -9.37 -12.65 1.40
N ILE A 154 -9.33 -12.16 0.16
CA ILE A 154 -8.31 -11.21 -0.30
C ILE A 154 -8.41 -9.89 0.47
N ILE A 155 -9.62 -9.34 0.62
CA ILE A 155 -9.85 -8.08 1.34
C ILE A 155 -9.51 -8.24 2.83
N ARG A 156 -9.86 -9.37 3.43
CA ARG A 156 -9.48 -9.70 4.81
C ARG A 156 -7.95 -9.71 4.97
N CYS A 157 -7.24 -10.47 4.12
CA CYS A 157 -5.79 -10.53 4.19
C CYS A 157 -5.13 -9.16 3.97
N PHE A 158 -5.64 -8.37 3.03
CA PHE A 158 -5.12 -7.01 2.82
C PHE A 158 -5.34 -6.12 4.04
N THR A 159 -6.53 -6.17 4.64
CA THR A 159 -6.87 -5.38 5.83
C THR A 159 -6.01 -5.77 7.04
N GLU A 160 -5.80 -7.07 7.27
CA GLU A 160 -4.94 -7.57 8.35
C GLU A 160 -3.49 -7.17 8.14
N ASN A 161 -2.96 -7.36 6.93
CA ASN A 161 -1.59 -6.96 6.59
C ASN A 161 -1.41 -5.44 6.72
N ALA A 162 -2.38 -4.64 6.31
CA ALA A 162 -2.35 -3.19 6.47
C ALA A 162 -2.38 -2.77 7.96
N LYS A 163 -3.15 -3.47 8.80
CA LYS A 163 -3.18 -3.25 10.26
C LYS A 163 -1.84 -3.59 10.90
N ILE A 164 -1.21 -4.69 10.50
CA ILE A 164 0.10 -5.12 10.98
C ILE A 164 1.17 -4.12 10.56
N ALA A 165 1.22 -3.77 9.27
CA ALA A 165 2.21 -2.83 8.72
C ALA A 165 2.08 -1.42 9.31
N ASN A 166 0.84 -0.99 9.63
CA ASN A 166 0.58 0.27 10.31
C ASN A 166 0.51 0.13 11.84
N GLY A 167 0.82 -1.03 12.40
CA GLY A 167 0.74 -1.26 13.85
C GLY A 167 1.96 -0.69 14.58
N PRO A 168 1.84 -0.39 15.89
CA PRO A 168 2.98 0.02 16.72
C PRO A 168 4.15 -0.98 16.66
N TRP A 169 3.83 -2.27 16.57
CA TRP A 169 4.81 -3.35 16.49
C TRP A 169 5.70 -3.30 15.24
N ALA A 170 5.18 -2.83 14.10
CA ALA A 170 5.98 -2.66 12.89
C ALA A 170 7.07 -1.58 13.07
N MET A 171 6.80 -0.55 13.89
CA MET A 171 7.80 0.48 14.19
C MET A 171 8.90 -0.06 15.11
N VAL A 172 8.52 -0.86 16.11
CA VAL A 172 9.46 -1.50 17.04
C VAL A 172 10.36 -2.50 16.32
N SER A 173 9.80 -3.34 15.44
CA SER A 173 10.58 -4.32 14.68
C SER A 173 11.55 -3.66 13.69
N GLN A 174 11.18 -2.52 13.09
CA GLN A 174 12.08 -1.74 12.24
C GLN A 174 13.26 -1.09 12.98
N GLN A 175 13.09 -0.80 14.28
CA GLN A 175 14.12 -0.19 15.12
C GLN A 175 15.07 -1.22 15.73
N LEU A 176 14.62 -2.47 15.89
CA LEU A 176 15.36 -3.55 16.53
C LEU A 176 15.45 -4.76 15.57
N SER A 177 16.50 -4.79 14.75
CA SER A 177 16.76 -5.90 13.80
C SER A 177 16.77 -7.27 14.48
N SER A 178 17.20 -7.36 15.74
CA SER A 178 17.23 -8.59 16.55
C SER A 178 15.84 -9.15 16.89
N PHE A 179 14.79 -8.31 16.91
CA PHE A 179 13.41 -8.73 17.21
C PHE A 179 12.64 -9.16 15.95
N ASN A 180 13.16 -8.85 14.76
CA ASN A 180 12.47 -9.09 13.50
C ASN A 180 12.23 -10.60 13.26
N SER A 181 13.21 -11.44 13.61
CA SER A 181 13.12 -12.91 13.51
C SER A 181 12.10 -13.53 14.48
N TYR A 182 11.97 -12.97 15.69
CA TYR A 182 11.06 -13.46 16.72
C TYR A 182 9.60 -13.07 16.45
N PHE A 183 9.38 -11.91 15.82
CA PHE A 183 8.04 -11.41 15.48
C PHE A 183 7.51 -11.98 14.16
N SER A 184 8.39 -12.24 13.18
CA SER A 184 8.02 -12.90 11.92
C SER A 184 7.46 -14.31 12.09
N HIS A 185 7.75 -15.00 13.20
CA HIS A 185 7.16 -16.31 13.52
C HIS A 185 5.77 -16.22 14.20
N ASN A 186 5.45 -15.10 14.87
CA ASN A 186 4.22 -14.97 15.67
C ASN A 186 3.09 -14.20 14.96
N ILE A 187 3.41 -13.34 13.99
CA ILE A 187 2.38 -12.79 13.09
C ILE A 187 1.92 -13.91 12.18
N ASN A 188 0.61 -14.10 12.05
CA ASN A 188 -0.01 -15.11 11.19
C ASN A 188 0.31 -14.83 9.71
N TYR A 189 1.52 -15.21 9.28
CA TYR A 189 2.00 -15.07 7.92
C TYR A 189 1.15 -15.85 6.94
N LYS A 190 0.26 -16.75 7.38
CA LYS A 190 -0.68 -17.46 6.50
C LYS A 190 -1.41 -16.51 5.54
N CYS A 191 -1.89 -15.34 5.98
CA CYS A 191 -2.56 -14.41 5.06
C CYS A 191 -1.57 -13.77 4.07
N ALA A 192 -0.39 -13.35 4.52
CA ALA A 192 0.65 -12.78 3.65
C ALA A 192 1.21 -13.82 2.66
N THR A 193 1.53 -15.03 3.12
CA THR A 193 2.02 -16.15 2.30
C THR A 193 0.94 -16.64 1.33
N ARG A 194 -0.33 -16.70 1.74
CA ARG A 194 -1.45 -17.05 0.84
C ARG A 194 -1.68 -15.99 -0.23
N PHE A 195 -1.56 -14.72 0.13
CA PHE A 195 -1.61 -13.59 -0.81
C PHE A 195 -0.43 -13.61 -1.78
N ILE A 196 0.79 -13.91 -1.31
CA ILE A 196 1.98 -14.05 -2.16
C ILE A 196 1.84 -15.26 -3.09
N HIS A 197 1.44 -16.42 -2.57
CA HIS A 197 1.15 -17.60 -3.40
C HIS A 197 0.10 -17.31 -4.46
N PHE A 198 -0.94 -16.54 -4.11
CA PHE A 198 -1.96 -16.08 -5.05
C PHE A 198 -1.37 -15.20 -6.16
N THR A 199 -0.54 -14.22 -5.81
CA THR A 199 0.12 -13.36 -6.82
C THR A 199 1.07 -14.14 -7.73
N ARG A 200 1.72 -15.17 -7.19
CA ARG A 200 2.62 -16.05 -7.94
C ARG A 200 1.88 -17.03 -8.85
N SER A 201 0.77 -17.60 -8.40
CA SER A 201 -0.01 -18.57 -9.19
C SER A 201 -0.68 -17.95 -10.41
N HIS A 202 -0.96 -16.65 -10.39
CA HIS A 202 -1.59 -15.94 -11.51
C HIS A 202 -0.63 -15.06 -12.32
N SER A 203 0.70 -15.16 -12.14
CA SER A 203 1.71 -14.34 -12.85
C SER A 203 1.61 -12.81 -12.66
N PHE A 204 1.10 -12.35 -11.50
CA PHE A 204 0.79 -10.93 -11.24
C PHE A 204 1.71 -10.22 -10.24
N GLU A 205 2.86 -10.81 -9.87
CA GLU A 205 3.81 -10.25 -8.89
C GLU A 205 4.11 -8.74 -9.11
N LYS A 206 4.07 -8.26 -10.36
CA LYS A 206 4.42 -6.87 -10.73
C LYS A 206 3.24 -5.89 -10.75
N VAL A 207 2.04 -6.32 -11.17
CA VAL A 207 0.88 -5.42 -11.36
C VAL A 207 0.06 -5.28 -10.08
N PHE A 208 -0.07 -6.37 -9.33
CA PHE A 208 -0.83 -6.39 -8.08
C PHE A 208 -0.14 -5.56 -6.99
N SER A 209 1.19 -5.62 -6.91
CA SER A 209 2.00 -4.74 -6.06
C SER A 209 1.60 -3.26 -6.26
N TYR A 210 1.45 -2.82 -7.52
CA TYR A 210 1.08 -1.45 -7.88
C TYR A 210 -0.34 -1.05 -7.44
N CYS A 211 -1.34 -1.92 -7.67
CA CYS A 211 -2.74 -1.63 -7.31
C CYS A 211 -3.00 -1.67 -5.79
N VAL A 212 -2.32 -2.57 -5.08
CA VAL A 212 -2.43 -2.74 -3.63
C VAL A 212 -1.92 -1.50 -2.87
N LEU A 213 -0.90 -0.81 -3.38
CA LEU A 213 -0.47 0.49 -2.83
C LEU A 213 -1.28 1.69 -3.32
N MET A 214 -1.92 1.67 -4.49
CA MET A 214 -2.90 2.71 -4.84
C MET A 214 -4.01 2.75 -3.79
N PHE A 215 -4.46 1.58 -3.32
CA PHE A 215 -5.31 1.49 -2.15
C PHE A 215 -4.65 2.11 -0.92
N GLN A 216 -3.49 1.66 -0.48
CA GLN A 216 -2.84 2.18 0.74
C GLN A 216 -2.53 3.69 0.69
N SER A 217 -2.31 4.24 -0.50
CA SER A 217 -2.12 5.68 -0.74
C SER A 217 -3.43 6.45 -0.63
N CYS A 218 -4.53 5.90 -1.17
CA CYS A 218 -5.89 6.44 -0.99
C CYS A 218 -6.38 6.33 0.47
N TYR A 219 -6.18 5.20 1.15
CA TYR A 219 -6.55 5.03 2.57
C TYR A 219 -5.69 5.89 3.52
N GLY A 220 -4.47 6.25 3.12
CA GLY A 220 -3.64 7.22 3.85
C GLY A 220 -4.13 8.67 3.74
N CYS A 221 -4.89 8.99 2.69
CA CYS A 221 -5.41 10.34 2.45
C CYS A 221 -6.82 10.53 3.03
N VAL A 222 -7.67 9.50 3.01
CA VAL A 222 -9.07 9.58 3.49
C VAL A 222 -9.18 9.62 5.03
N LEU A 223 -8.15 9.17 5.77
CA LEU A 223 -8.08 9.36 7.23
C LEU A 223 -7.38 10.67 7.67
N SER A 224 -7.13 11.59 6.73
CA SER A 224 -6.49 12.88 6.98
C SER A 224 -7.42 14.08 6.73
N VAL A 225 -8.70 13.93 7.07
CA VAL A 225 -9.59 15.05 7.40
C VAL A 225 -10.19 14.78 8.78
#